data_AF-A0A7C7GGC4-F1
#
_entry.id   AF-A0A7C7GGC4-F1
#
_cell.length_a   1.000
_cell.length_b   1.000
_cell.length_c   1.000
_cell.angle_alpha   90.00
_cell.angle_beta   90.00
_cell.angle_gamma   90.00
#
_symmetry.space_group_name_H-M   'P 1'
#
loop_
_entity.id
_entity.type
_entity.pdbx_description
1 polymer ?
#
loop_
_entity_poly.entity_id
_entity_poly.type
_entity_poly.pdbx_seq_one_letter_code
_entity_poly.pdbx_strand_id
1 'polypeptide(L)'
;MTGLPAPPAIFELIERLGDIERAEMRTVFNMGIGFCIIVEQNDVDRVLSIVRSHGKRAMKIGFVIPDEHRRVFITPYDLVGEGKQFSKA
;
A
#
# COMPACT_ATOMS: atom_id res chain seq x y z
N MET A 1 1.96 -11.38 -9.39
CA MET A 1 3.18 -10.72 -8.89
C MET A 1 2.75 -9.50 -8.10
N THR A 2 2.66 -9.68 -6.79
CA THR A 2 1.92 -8.83 -5.84
C THR A 2 2.76 -8.73 -4.58
N GLY A 3 3.88 -8.01 -4.65
CA GLY A 3 4.84 -7.94 -3.55
C GLY A 3 4.82 -6.57 -2.91
N LEU A 4 3.81 -6.27 -2.09
CA LEU A 4 3.99 -5.19 -1.12
C LEU A 4 5.18 -5.55 -0.23
N PRO A 5 6.05 -4.60 0.15
CA PRO A 5 7.10 -4.88 1.09
C PRO A 5 6.49 -5.30 2.42
N ALA A 6 7.21 -6.15 3.16
CA ALA A 6 6.84 -6.44 4.54
C ALA A 6 6.78 -5.11 5.34
N PRO A 7 5.73 -4.88 6.13
CA PRO A 7 5.65 -3.69 6.97
C PRO A 7 6.87 -3.62 7.92
N PRO A 8 7.37 -2.42 8.23
CA PRO A 8 8.36 -2.24 9.29
C PRO A 8 7.93 -2.91 10.61
N ALA A 9 8.87 -3.55 11.31
CA ALA A 9 8.60 -4.37 12.51
C ALA A 9 7.87 -3.62 13.65
N ILE A 10 7.93 -2.29 13.66
CA ILE A 10 7.16 -1.47 14.61
C ILE A 10 5.65 -1.69 14.48
N PHE A 11 5.14 -1.94 13.27
CA PHE A 11 3.71 -2.16 13.07
C PHE A 11 3.25 -3.50 13.64
N GLU A 12 4.09 -4.55 13.59
CA GLU A 12 3.79 -5.81 14.27
C GLU A 12 3.77 -5.64 15.80
N LEU A 13 4.63 -4.77 16.34
CA LEU A 13 4.63 -4.45 17.77
C LEU A 13 3.36 -3.70 18.17
N ILE A 14 2.95 -2.71 17.38
CA ILE A 14 1.71 -1.93 17.61
C ILE A 14 0.49 -2.84 17.53
N GLU A 15 0.38 -3.67 16.49
CA GLU A 15 -0.71 -4.63 16.30
C GLU A 15 -0.86 -5.53 17.54
N ARG A 16 0.25 -6.14 17.98
CA ARG A 16 0.26 -7.08 19.11
C ARG A 16 0.00 -6.42 20.46
N LEU A 17 0.61 -5.28 20.74
CA LEU A 17 0.48 -4.62 22.06
C LEU A 17 -0.84 -3.84 22.20
N GLY A 18 -1.39 -3.36 21.09
CA GLY A 18 -2.66 -2.64 21.07
C GLY A 18 -3.88 -3.55 20.92
N ASP A 19 -3.69 -4.84 20.64
CA ASP A 19 -4.76 -5.79 20.28
C ASP A 19 -5.64 -5.25 19.13
N ILE A 20 -4.98 -4.77 18.07
CA ILE A 20 -5.63 -4.08 16.95
C ILE A 20 -5.85 -5.06 15.80
N GLU A 21 -7.06 -5.06 15.24
CA GLU A 21 -7.35 -5.87 14.05
C GLU A 21 -6.51 -5.48 12.83
N ARG A 22 -6.14 -6.45 12.01
CA ARG A 22 -5.30 -6.22 10.81
C ARG A 22 -5.90 -5.23 9.82
N ALA A 23 -7.22 -5.20 9.70
CA ALA A 23 -7.93 -4.24 8.85
C ALA A 23 -7.74 -2.81 9.40
N GLU A 24 -7.98 -2.63 10.71
CA GLU A 24 -7.79 -1.35 11.39
C GLU A 24 -6.35 -0.85 11.33
N MET A 25 -5.36 -1.76 11.45
CA MET A 25 -3.94 -1.41 11.26
C MET A 25 -3.68 -0.73 9.90
N ARG A 26 -4.38 -1.14 8.84
CA ARG A 26 -4.21 -0.58 7.47
C ARG A 26 -5.12 0.62 7.19
N THR A 27 -6.18 0.78 7.96
CA THR A 27 -6.99 2.01 7.97
C THR A 27 -6.24 3.16 8.64
N VAL A 28 -5.56 2.90 9.76
CA VAL A 28 -4.94 3.94 10.59
C VAL A 28 -3.48 4.19 10.21
N PHE A 29 -2.72 3.14 9.89
CA PHE A 29 -1.29 3.24 9.62
C PHE A 29 -0.95 3.00 8.16
N ASN A 30 0.12 3.65 7.69
CA ASN A 30 0.60 3.52 6.31
C ASN A 30 1.27 2.17 6.00
N MET A 31 1.50 1.34 7.02
CA MET A 31 2.14 0.02 6.93
C MET A 31 3.48 0.02 6.16
N GLY A 32 4.19 1.15 6.16
CA GLY A 32 5.48 1.33 5.49
C GLY A 32 5.42 2.04 4.13
N ILE A 33 4.24 2.28 3.56
CA ILE A 33 4.06 3.03 2.31
C ILE A 33 3.46 4.40 2.59
N GLY A 34 4.30 5.40 2.81
CA GLY A 34 3.86 6.76 3.15
C GLY A 34 3.44 7.63 1.97
N PHE A 35 3.74 7.22 0.73
CA PHE A 35 3.44 8.01 -0.46
C PHE A 35 3.26 7.11 -1.69
N CYS A 36 2.24 7.43 -2.50
CA CYS A 36 1.91 6.72 -3.73
C CYS A 36 1.79 7.72 -4.88
N ILE A 37 2.27 7.33 -6.06
CA ILE A 37 2.12 8.10 -7.30
C ILE A 37 1.52 7.18 -8.35
N ILE A 38 0.52 7.67 -9.08
CA ILE A 38 -0.07 6.98 -10.23
C ILE A 38 0.53 7.59 -11.48
N VAL A 39 1.07 6.73 -12.35
CA VAL A 39 1.74 7.13 -13.60
C VAL A 39 1.34 6.18 -14.72
N GLU A 40 1.51 6.62 -15.95
CA GLU A 40 1.34 5.75 -17.13
C GLU A 40 2.30 4.55 -17.05
N GLN A 41 1.85 3.41 -17.58
CA GLN A 41 2.62 2.16 -17.47
C GLN A 41 4.02 2.28 -18.07
N ASN A 42 4.17 3.05 -19.15
CA ASN A 42 5.45 3.25 -19.84
C ASN A 42 6.39 4.23 -19.10
N ASP A 43 5.88 4.96 -18.11
CA ASP A 43 6.66 5.94 -17.34
C ASP A 43 7.23 5.37 -16.03
N VAL A 44 6.86 4.15 -15.64
CA VAL A 44 7.25 3.54 -14.35
C VAL A 44 8.77 3.58 -14.14
N ASP A 45 9.56 3.10 -15.11
CA ASP A 45 11.01 3.03 -14.96
C ASP A 45 11.67 4.41 -14.91
N ARG A 46 11.15 5.36 -15.70
CA ARG A 46 11.58 6.76 -15.70
C ARG A 46 11.36 7.38 -14.32
N VAL A 47 10.16 7.21 -13.77
CA VAL A 47 9.78 7.75 -12.45
C VAL A 47 10.60 7.12 -11.34
N LEU A 48 10.79 5.80 -11.36
CA LEU A 48 11.66 5.12 -10.40
C LEU A 48 13.11 5.61 -10.48
N SER A 49 13.61 5.90 -11.68
CA SER A 49 14.94 6.49 -11.86
C SER A 49 15.05 7.88 -11.23
N ILE A 50 14.05 8.74 -11.43
CA ILE A 50 14.00 10.08 -10.82
C ILE A 50 13.96 9.97 -9.29
N VAL A 51 13.14 9.09 -8.73
CA VAL A 51 13.07 8.91 -7.26
C VAL A 51 14.42 8.44 -6.71
N ARG A 52 15.07 7.49 -7.39
CA ARG A 52 16.41 7.01 -7.01
C ARG A 52 17.48 8.09 -7.11
N SER A 53 17.45 8.95 -8.14
CA SER A 53 18.44 10.03 -8.28
C SER A 53 18.37 11.07 -7.16
N HIS A 54 17.21 11.17 -6.48
CA HIS A 54 17.01 12.01 -5.30
C HIS A 54 17.27 11.26 -3.98
N GLY A 55 17.92 10.09 -4.02
CA GLY A 55 18.28 9.31 -2.84
C GLY A 55 17.08 8.68 -2.11
N LYS A 56 15.94 8.52 -2.79
CA LYS A 56 14.74 7.90 -2.23
C LYS A 56 14.52 6.51 -2.85
N ARG A 57 13.76 5.67 -2.14
CA ARG A 57 13.36 4.35 -2.63
C ARG A 57 11.89 4.37 -3.01
N ALA A 58 11.57 3.80 -4.16
CA ALA A 58 10.21 3.51 -4.60
C ALA A 58 10.20 2.18 -5.36
N MET A 59 9.02 1.59 -5.48
CA MET A 59 8.78 0.37 -6.24
C MET A 59 7.35 0.40 -6.79
N LYS A 60 7.11 -0.38 -7.85
CA LYS A 60 5.74 -0.63 -8.32
C LYS A 60 5.01 -1.48 -7.28
N ILE A 61 3.93 -0.95 -6.71
CA ILE A 61 3.14 -1.61 -5.67
C ILE A 61 1.78 -2.14 -6.16
N GLY A 62 1.37 -1.80 -7.39
CA GLY A 62 0.07 -2.19 -7.93
C GLY A 62 -0.21 -1.56 -9.29
N PHE A 63 -1.49 -1.48 -9.63
CA PHE A 63 -2.03 -0.85 -10.84
C PHE A 63 -3.47 -0.38 -10.58
N VAL A 64 -3.97 0.52 -11.42
CA VAL A 64 -5.34 1.03 -11.36
C VAL A 64 -6.16 0.34 -12.44
N ILE A 65 -7.41 -0.01 -12.12
CA ILE A 65 -8.40 -0.52 -13.06
C ILE A 65 -9.69 0.30 -12.95
N PRO A 66 -10.56 0.29 -13.98
CA PRO A 66 -11.91 0.81 -13.83
C PRO A 66 -12.63 0.12 -12.67
N ASP A 67 -13.17 0.90 -11.75
CA ASP A 67 -13.99 0.43 -10.64
C ASP A 67 -15.06 1.47 -10.28
N GLU A 68 -16.33 1.07 -10.27
CA GLU A 68 -17.45 1.97 -9.99
C GLU A 68 -17.44 2.48 -8.55
N HIS A 69 -16.91 1.66 -7.63
CA HIS A 69 -16.93 1.91 -6.19
C HIS A 69 -15.63 2.52 -5.65
N ARG A 70 -14.65 2.82 -6.52
CA ARG A 70 -13.35 3.43 -6.15
C ARG A 70 -12.62 2.67 -5.03
N ARG A 71 -12.59 1.34 -5.11
CA ARG A 71 -12.03 0.46 -4.09
C ARG A 71 -10.53 0.26 -4.24
N VAL A 72 -9.89 -0.10 -3.14
CA VAL A 72 -8.47 -0.46 -3.06
C VAL A 72 -8.35 -1.90 -2.57
N PHE A 73 -7.86 -2.79 -3.42
CA PHE A 73 -7.64 -4.19 -3.04
C PHE A 73 -6.21 -4.41 -2.58
N ILE A 74 -6.04 -4.99 -1.39
CA ILE A 74 -4.75 -5.43 -0.87
C ILE A 74 -4.75 -6.96 -0.79
N THR A 75 -4.62 -7.59 -1.96
CA THR A 75 -4.76 -9.05 -2.14
C THR A 75 -3.90 -9.89 -1.19
N PRO A 76 -2.62 -9.56 -0.90
CA PRO A 76 -1.82 -10.36 0.03
C PRO A 76 -2.39 -10.46 1.45
N TYR A 77 -3.30 -9.57 1.82
CA TYR A 77 -3.92 -9.53 3.14
C TYR A 77 -5.42 -9.79 3.12
N ASP A 78 -6.00 -10.13 1.96
CA ASP A 78 -7.45 -10.37 1.81
C ASP A 78 -8.31 -9.18 2.26
N LEU A 79 -7.91 -7.97 1.86
CA LEU A 79 -8.57 -6.72 2.25
C LEU A 79 -9.05 -5.90 1.06
N VAL A 80 -10.21 -5.27 1.25
CA VAL A 80 -10.78 -4.26 0.35
C VAL A 80 -11.00 -2.97 1.13
N GLY A 81 -10.55 -1.85 0.56
CA GLY A 81 -10.75 -0.52 1.09
C GLY A 81 -11.82 0.22 0.31
N GLU A 82 -12.77 0.83 1.01
CA GLU A 82 -13.76 1.74 0.44
C GLU A 82 -13.89 3.00 1.32
N GLY A 83 -13.78 4.17 0.69
CA GLY A 83 -13.74 5.44 1.44
C GLY A 83 -12.53 5.54 2.38
N LYS A 84 -12.78 5.44 3.70
CA LYS A 84 -11.75 5.55 4.75
C LYS A 84 -11.51 4.25 5.51
N GLN A 85 -12.14 3.14 5.13
CA GLN A 85 -12.11 1.90 5.89
C GLN A 85 -11.63 0.74 5.04
N PHE A 86 -10.94 -0.21 5.68
CA PHE A 86 -10.61 -1.51 5.11
C PHE A 86 -11.40 -2.60 5.82
N SER A 87 -11.92 -3.54 5.05
CA SER A 87 -12.61 -4.74 5.51
C SER A 87 -12.09 -5.96 4.77
N LYS A 88 -12.51 -7.15 5.20
CA LYS A 88 -12.20 -8.39 4.48
C LYS A 88 -12.83 -8.36 3.09
N ALA A 89 -12.05 -8.71 2.07
CA ALA A 89 -12.45 -8.71 0.66
C ALA A 89 -13.51 -9.78 0.33
#